data_AF-A0A7Y1X5Z6-F1
#
_entry.id   AF-A0A7Y1X5Z6-F1
#
_cell.length_a   1.000
_cell.length_b   1.000
_cell.length_c   1.000
_cell.angle_alpha   90.00
_cell.angle_beta   90.00
_cell.angle_gamma   90.00
#
_symmetry.space_group_name_H-M   'P 1'
#
loop_
_entity.id
_entity.type
_entity.pdbx_description
1 polymer ?
#
loop_
_entity_poly.entity_id
_entity_poly.type
_entity_poly.pdbx_seq_one_letter_code
_entity_poly.pdbx_strand_id
1 'polypeptide(L)'
;MKIEFQLMFVAALLTTMVSCGGGGNSSTVVNPPPVADNIPPRVQFPLAENFLEGSEGIAFSFTSTDGNRDQRVHTISGPDADFFSLSAPRYDGTRADLDLVVNLVQDFENPSDANGDGIYDVTVTVDDGQATHSIDSQLTLADRSIAIGQQITSTSGLVAPMQIVGFQNSREIILEKAGRVVLEDENGFPTMASTTMLDLRSQITSEGERGLLGGALSPDFDTDRTIYLCFTNLDGDIEIRSYSLFADQDDMFDPATQKSIITINRPRANHNAGWIGFAPDGTLWIPTGDSGGANDPDNLAQDPFALQGKVLRIDVTGDDYSSNISKNYAIPSDNPFADGSEGAPEVFALGLRNPFRGAVEPFTGELYLGDVGQNRREEINRLSLSEPGVNFGWPLFEGLLPNTGTDSTGLTPPVLEYAHTGDRRSIIVGDFSYWETDVARESHLIFSDFYSGEIWLLQTTLLMPDQTINLDDIEGLPQNWVTLLASYSGAGLTSYIRSGVFSATQISGEVSYFEPPLPL
;
A
#
# COMPACT_ATOMS: atom_id res chain seq x y z
N MET A 1 -28.37 -39.78 57.91
CA MET A 1 -27.35 -40.61 57.24
C MET A 1 -26.02 -39.93 57.57
N LYS A 2 -25.30 -40.26 58.66
CA LYS A 2 -24.67 -41.54 59.07
C LYS A 2 -23.78 -42.10 57.96
N ILE A 3 -22.51 -42.48 58.18
CA ILE A 3 -21.77 -43.00 59.37
C ILE A 3 -20.38 -42.27 59.44
N GLU A 4 -19.84 -41.71 60.56
CA GLU A 4 -19.07 -42.29 61.74
C GLU A 4 -17.78 -43.07 61.31
N PHE A 5 -16.61 -43.19 62.00
CA PHE A 5 -16.07 -43.05 63.38
C PHE A 5 -14.68 -42.29 63.33
N GLN A 6 -14.14 -41.53 64.32
CA GLN A 6 -13.54 -41.84 65.66
C GLN A 6 -12.31 -42.81 65.62
N LEU A 7 -11.23 -42.77 66.44
CA LEU A 7 -10.69 -41.99 67.60
C LEU A 7 -9.16 -42.37 67.83
N MET A 8 -8.28 -42.00 68.82
CA MET A 8 -8.25 -41.14 70.03
C MET A 8 -6.78 -40.79 70.50
N PHE A 9 -6.58 -39.60 71.12
CA PHE A 9 -5.68 -39.17 72.23
C PHE A 9 -4.25 -39.72 72.56
N VAL A 10 -3.30 -38.76 72.70
CA VAL A 10 -2.42 -38.44 73.87
C VAL A 10 -1.43 -39.47 74.48
N ALA A 11 -0.15 -39.07 74.54
CA ALA A 11 0.70 -39.09 75.76
C ALA A 11 1.93 -38.18 75.63
N ALA A 12 2.46 -37.66 76.75
CA ALA A 12 3.74 -36.96 76.83
C ALA A 12 4.53 -37.42 78.07
N LEU A 13 5.87 -37.41 78.04
CA LEU A 13 6.71 -37.64 79.20
C LEU A 13 8.06 -36.91 79.09
N LEU A 14 8.65 -36.56 80.22
CA LEU A 14 9.90 -35.80 80.36
C LEU A 14 10.75 -36.38 81.52
N THR A 15 11.99 -35.92 81.67
CA THR A 15 13.03 -36.35 82.67
C THR A 15 13.66 -37.72 82.31
N THR A 16 14.92 -38.04 82.66
CA THR A 16 15.79 -37.59 83.78
C THR A 16 17.18 -37.10 83.37
N MET A 17 18.03 -36.72 84.35
CA MET A 17 19.37 -36.11 84.17
C MET A 17 20.54 -36.97 84.70
N VAL A 18 21.77 -36.47 84.47
CA VAL A 18 23.06 -36.75 85.16
C VAL A 18 23.84 -38.01 84.77
N SER A 19 25.02 -37.85 84.14
CA SER A 19 26.33 -37.97 84.83
C SER A 19 27.52 -37.59 83.93
N CYS A 20 28.72 -37.48 84.50
CA CYS A 20 29.96 -37.00 83.87
C CYS A 20 30.84 -38.13 83.29
N GLY A 21 31.75 -37.77 82.37
CA GLY A 21 33.12 -38.33 82.39
C GLY A 21 33.78 -38.63 81.04
N GLY A 22 35.04 -38.19 80.90
CA GLY A 22 36.00 -38.70 79.91
C GLY A 22 36.07 -37.93 78.59
N GLY A 23 37.11 -37.11 78.42
CA GLY A 23 37.44 -36.50 77.13
C GLY A 23 38.32 -37.41 76.27
N GLY A 24 38.07 -37.42 74.96
CA GLY A 24 38.92 -38.04 73.94
C GLY A 24 39.02 -37.11 72.74
N ASN A 25 40.23 -36.72 72.34
CA ASN A 25 40.43 -35.67 71.34
C ASN A 25 40.39 -36.26 69.91
N SER A 26 39.24 -36.19 69.25
CA SER A 26 39.11 -36.52 67.82
C SER A 26 38.66 -35.27 67.06
N SER A 27 39.52 -34.75 66.19
CA SER A 27 39.20 -33.62 65.31
C SER A 27 38.22 -34.06 64.22
N THR A 28 36.93 -33.98 64.50
CA THR A 28 35.88 -34.07 63.47
C THR A 28 35.97 -32.85 62.58
N VAL A 29 36.61 -33.00 61.41
CA VAL A 29 36.49 -32.02 60.33
C VAL A 29 35.02 -31.98 59.94
N VAL A 30 34.34 -30.89 60.30
CA VAL A 30 33.05 -30.56 59.72
C VAL A 30 33.35 -30.10 58.30
N ASN A 31 33.25 -31.01 57.34
CA ASN A 31 33.13 -30.60 55.94
C ASN A 31 31.93 -29.63 55.87
N PRO A 32 32.04 -28.50 55.13
CA PRO A 32 30.85 -27.73 54.79
C PRO A 32 29.83 -28.66 54.10
N PRO A 33 28.52 -28.34 54.14
CA PRO A 33 27.58 -29.02 53.26
C PRO A 33 28.11 -28.93 51.82
N PRO A 34 27.92 -29.97 50.98
CA PRO A 34 28.28 -29.84 49.58
C PRO A 34 27.56 -28.62 49.02
N VAL A 35 28.32 -27.75 48.34
CA VAL A 35 27.73 -26.73 47.47
C VAL A 35 26.84 -27.48 46.50
N ALA A 36 25.62 -26.99 46.26
CA ALA A 36 24.76 -27.60 45.25
C ALA A 36 25.51 -27.62 43.92
N ASP A 37 25.59 -28.79 43.27
CA ASP A 37 26.30 -28.91 41.99
C ASP A 37 25.73 -27.88 41.01
N ASN A 38 26.60 -27.04 40.42
CA ASN A 38 26.09 -25.97 39.57
C ASN A 38 25.40 -26.57 38.34
N ILE A 39 24.20 -26.08 38.02
CA ILE A 39 23.47 -26.47 36.81
C ILE A 39 23.79 -25.38 35.79
N PRO A 40 24.68 -25.62 34.79
CA PRO A 40 25.13 -24.55 33.91
C PRO A 40 23.95 -23.89 33.19
N PRO A 41 24.01 -22.56 32.97
CA PRO A 41 22.96 -21.85 32.27
C PRO A 41 22.83 -22.42 30.86
N ARG A 42 21.63 -22.37 30.30
CA ARG A 42 21.35 -22.75 28.92
C ARG A 42 20.75 -21.58 28.19
N VAL A 43 21.14 -21.42 26.93
CA VAL A 43 20.51 -20.52 25.97
C VAL A 43 19.94 -21.39 24.85
N GLN A 44 18.76 -21.05 24.36
CA GLN A 44 18.08 -21.77 23.28
C GLN A 44 17.47 -20.78 22.30
N PHE A 45 17.75 -21.03 21.03
CA PHE A 45 17.32 -20.28 19.86
C PHE A 45 16.16 -21.02 19.15
N PRO A 46 15.41 -20.34 18.27
CA PRO A 46 14.60 -21.00 17.26
C PRO A 46 15.48 -21.77 16.24
N LEU A 47 14.87 -22.23 15.14
CA LEU A 47 15.64 -22.63 13.96
C LEU A 47 16.21 -21.37 13.27
N ALA A 48 17.10 -21.54 12.30
CA ALA A 48 17.62 -20.41 11.53
C ALA A 48 16.46 -19.68 10.82
N GLU A 49 16.39 -18.37 11.01
CA GLU A 49 15.39 -17.47 10.45
C GLU A 49 16.06 -16.50 9.46
N ASN A 50 15.31 -16.06 8.45
CA ASN A 50 15.80 -15.13 7.43
C ASN A 50 15.53 -13.69 7.88
N PHE A 51 16.50 -12.79 7.70
CA PHE A 51 16.30 -11.36 7.92
C PHE A 51 16.29 -10.63 6.58
N LEU A 52 15.19 -9.95 6.25
CA LEU A 52 15.09 -9.18 5.01
C LEU A 52 16.06 -7.99 5.05
N GLU A 53 16.77 -7.73 3.96
CA GLU A 53 17.54 -6.49 3.78
C GLU A 53 16.66 -5.23 3.94
N GLY A 54 17.24 -4.03 3.99
CA GLY A 54 16.47 -2.79 4.17
C GLY A 54 15.85 -2.61 5.57
N SER A 55 15.95 -3.62 6.45
CA SER A 55 15.25 -3.69 7.74
C SER A 55 16.16 -3.36 8.93
N GLU A 56 15.58 -2.87 10.03
CA GLU A 56 16.19 -2.75 11.35
C GLU A 56 15.23 -3.29 12.43
N GLY A 57 15.75 -3.70 13.59
CA GLY A 57 14.94 -4.19 14.71
C GLY A 57 15.25 -5.62 15.12
N ILE A 58 14.26 -6.32 15.69
CA ILE A 58 14.45 -7.67 16.24
C ILE A 58 14.67 -8.66 15.10
N ALA A 59 15.83 -9.33 15.09
CA ALA A 59 16.09 -10.48 14.22
C ALA A 59 15.26 -11.69 14.67
N PHE A 60 15.33 -12.01 15.97
CA PHE A 60 14.53 -13.05 16.61
C PHE A 60 14.57 -12.91 18.15
N SER A 61 13.60 -13.55 18.83
CA SER A 61 13.63 -13.72 20.29
C SER A 61 14.23 -15.09 20.66
N PHE A 62 15.15 -15.10 21.64
CA PHE A 62 15.73 -16.30 22.21
C PHE A 62 15.52 -16.36 23.73
N THR A 63 15.74 -17.54 24.31
CA THR A 63 15.50 -17.77 25.75
C THR A 63 16.78 -18.21 26.44
N SER A 64 16.99 -17.81 27.70
CA SER A 64 17.95 -18.49 28.58
C SER A 64 17.30 -18.97 29.86
N THR A 65 17.79 -20.09 30.37
CA THR A 65 17.31 -20.76 31.59
C THR A 65 18.49 -21.11 32.48
N ASP A 66 18.24 -21.12 33.78
CA ASP A 66 19.15 -21.63 34.80
C ASP A 66 18.31 -22.32 35.88
N GLY A 67 18.81 -23.45 36.39
CA GLY A 67 18.17 -24.23 37.46
C GLY A 67 18.39 -23.65 38.87
N ASN A 68 19.48 -22.90 39.07
CA ASN A 68 19.92 -22.42 40.38
C ASN A 68 19.38 -21.02 40.75
N ARG A 69 18.98 -20.24 39.73
CA ARG A 69 18.47 -18.86 39.78
C ARG A 69 19.55 -17.81 40.09
N ASP A 70 20.77 -18.07 39.64
CA ASP A 70 21.88 -17.16 39.76
C ASP A 70 21.78 -16.00 38.75
N GLN A 71 22.53 -14.93 39.00
CA GLN A 71 22.48 -13.71 38.19
C GLN A 71 23.22 -13.93 36.87
N ARG A 72 22.47 -13.99 35.77
CA ARG A 72 23.01 -14.20 34.43
C ARG A 72 23.48 -12.91 33.77
N VAL A 73 24.58 -13.02 33.04
CA VAL A 73 25.11 -12.03 32.10
C VAL A 73 25.06 -12.64 30.70
N HIS A 74 24.64 -11.86 29.72
CA HIS A 74 24.56 -12.26 28.31
C HIS A 74 25.50 -11.40 27.47
N THR A 75 26.26 -12.02 26.58
CA THR A 75 27.21 -11.33 25.69
C THR A 75 27.17 -11.88 24.28
N ILE A 76 27.33 -11.01 23.29
CA ILE A 76 27.56 -11.34 21.88
C ILE A 76 29.06 -11.31 21.56
N SER A 77 29.48 -12.16 20.62
CA SER A 77 30.83 -12.23 20.07
C SER A 77 30.79 -13.00 18.74
N GLY A 78 31.74 -12.78 17.84
CA GLY A 78 31.75 -13.41 16.51
C GLY A 78 32.43 -12.49 15.49
N PRO A 79 32.51 -12.88 14.21
CA PRO A 79 32.93 -11.98 13.14
C PRO A 79 32.01 -10.76 13.03
N ASP A 80 30.69 -10.97 13.14
CA ASP A 80 29.66 -9.97 12.81
C ASP A 80 28.94 -9.39 14.04
N ALA A 81 29.51 -9.59 15.23
CA ALA A 81 28.88 -9.20 16.49
C ALA A 81 28.60 -7.69 16.63
N ASP A 82 29.37 -6.83 15.97
CA ASP A 82 29.18 -5.37 16.01
C ASP A 82 27.88 -4.90 15.32
N PHE A 83 27.28 -5.73 14.43
CA PHE A 83 25.98 -5.46 13.81
C PHE A 83 24.79 -5.67 14.76
N PHE A 84 24.99 -6.33 15.89
CA PHE A 84 23.92 -6.77 16.78
C PHE A 84 23.92 -6.09 18.15
N SER A 85 22.77 -6.06 18.81
CA SER A 85 22.64 -5.77 20.23
C SER A 85 21.67 -6.75 20.91
N LEU A 86 21.70 -6.78 22.24
CA LEU A 86 20.79 -7.59 23.04
C LEU A 86 19.78 -6.69 23.77
N SER A 87 18.50 -7.05 23.69
CA SER A 87 17.45 -6.42 24.49
C SER A 87 17.71 -6.57 25.99
N ALA A 88 17.14 -5.69 26.82
CA ALA A 88 17.12 -5.89 28.27
C ALA A 88 16.34 -7.18 28.64
N PRO A 89 16.93 -8.13 29.39
CA PRO A 89 16.33 -9.43 29.66
C PRO A 89 15.04 -9.37 30.49
N ARG A 90 14.01 -10.06 30.01
CA ARG A 90 12.68 -10.18 30.64
C ARG A 90 12.63 -11.45 31.48
N TYR A 91 12.67 -11.32 32.80
CA TYR A 91 12.79 -12.46 33.74
C TYR A 91 11.46 -12.95 34.32
N ASP A 92 11.24 -14.27 34.36
CA ASP A 92 10.16 -14.90 35.15
C ASP A 92 10.62 -15.45 36.53
N GLY A 93 11.95 -15.47 36.75
CA GLY A 93 12.60 -16.01 37.95
C GLY A 93 13.39 -17.31 37.73
N THR A 94 13.20 -17.98 36.59
CA THR A 94 13.97 -19.15 36.12
C THR A 94 14.38 -19.01 34.65
N ARG A 95 13.50 -18.46 33.82
CA ARG A 95 13.71 -18.10 32.43
C ARG A 95 14.01 -16.60 32.30
N ALA A 96 14.74 -16.26 31.24
CA ALA A 96 14.97 -14.92 30.75
C ALA A 96 14.68 -14.93 29.24
N ASP A 97 13.80 -14.04 28.78
CA ASP A 97 13.55 -13.82 27.36
C ASP A 97 14.32 -12.58 26.89
N LEU A 98 15.01 -12.71 25.76
CA LEU A 98 15.82 -11.67 25.14
C LEU A 98 15.57 -11.65 23.63
N ASP A 99 15.76 -10.51 23.01
CA ASP A 99 15.79 -10.34 21.56
C ASP A 99 17.22 -10.04 21.11
N LEU A 100 17.63 -10.65 19.99
CA LEU A 100 18.77 -10.18 19.22
C LEU A 100 18.26 -9.10 18.25
N VAL A 101 18.90 -7.93 18.26
CA VAL A 101 18.46 -6.76 17.51
C VAL A 101 19.54 -6.37 16.49
N VAL A 102 19.16 -6.17 15.24
CA VAL A 102 20.02 -5.62 14.18
C VAL A 102 20.08 -4.10 14.33
N ASN A 103 21.30 -3.56 14.43
CA ASN A 103 21.56 -2.15 14.75
C ASN A 103 21.72 -1.24 13.51
N LEU A 104 21.64 -1.80 12.30
CA LEU A 104 21.95 -1.12 11.04
C LEU A 104 21.26 -1.83 9.88
N VAL A 105 20.62 -1.09 8.97
CA VAL A 105 20.14 -1.60 7.68
C VAL A 105 21.25 -2.37 6.94
N GLN A 106 20.96 -3.60 6.54
CA GLN A 106 21.82 -4.39 5.65
C GLN A 106 21.31 -4.33 4.19
N ASP A 107 22.21 -4.58 3.24
CA ASP A 107 22.04 -4.55 1.78
C ASP A 107 22.45 -5.94 1.26
N PHE A 108 21.58 -6.61 0.50
CA PHE A 108 21.86 -7.98 0.03
C PHE A 108 22.83 -8.04 -1.15
N GLU A 109 22.85 -7.01 -1.99
CA GLU A 109 23.71 -6.93 -3.18
C GLU A 109 25.12 -6.42 -2.83
N ASN A 110 25.27 -5.75 -1.68
CA ASN A 110 26.55 -5.47 -1.03
C ASN A 110 26.48 -5.76 0.49
N PRO A 111 26.58 -7.04 0.91
CA PRO A 111 26.63 -7.41 2.32
C PRO A 111 27.79 -6.75 3.05
N SER A 112 27.56 -6.40 4.32
CA SER A 112 28.56 -5.73 5.17
C SER A 112 29.18 -6.67 6.22
N ASP A 113 28.81 -7.95 6.20
CA ASP A 113 29.42 -9.01 7.00
C ASP A 113 30.93 -9.18 6.73
N ALA A 114 31.63 -9.84 7.65
CA ALA A 114 33.09 -9.91 7.67
C ALA A 114 33.71 -10.68 6.49
N ASN A 115 32.89 -11.40 5.72
CA ASN A 115 33.19 -12.29 4.61
C ASN A 115 32.55 -11.86 3.27
N GLY A 116 31.45 -11.12 3.28
CA GLY A 116 30.73 -10.71 2.06
C GLY A 116 29.88 -11.81 1.44
N ASP A 117 29.26 -12.71 2.22
CA ASP A 117 28.44 -13.82 1.70
C ASP A 117 26.97 -13.86 2.15
N GLY A 118 26.52 -12.87 2.93
CA GLY A 118 25.14 -12.70 3.37
C GLY A 118 24.77 -13.55 4.59
N ILE A 119 25.75 -14.03 5.36
CA ILE A 119 25.55 -14.91 6.51
C ILE A 119 26.30 -14.34 7.72
N TYR A 120 25.53 -13.70 8.60
CA TYR A 120 26.06 -12.99 9.76
C TYR A 120 26.25 -13.98 10.92
N ASP A 121 27.51 -14.27 11.26
CA ASP A 121 27.92 -15.22 12.30
C ASP A 121 27.98 -14.54 13.68
N VAL A 122 27.12 -14.97 14.61
CA VAL A 122 27.08 -14.44 15.98
C VAL A 122 26.96 -15.54 17.04
N THR A 123 27.98 -15.66 17.89
CA THR A 123 27.98 -16.47 19.10
C THR A 123 27.35 -15.70 20.25
N VAL A 124 26.24 -16.20 20.80
CA VAL A 124 25.67 -15.69 22.06
C VAL A 124 26.11 -16.58 23.22
N THR A 125 26.66 -15.95 24.25
CA THR A 125 27.08 -16.60 25.49
C THR A 125 26.23 -16.12 26.67
N VAL A 126 25.84 -17.06 27.53
CA VAL A 126 25.28 -16.79 28.86
C VAL A 126 26.26 -17.30 29.92
N ASP A 127 26.51 -16.47 30.94
CA ASP A 127 27.40 -16.73 32.08
C ASP A 127 26.61 -16.52 33.38
N ASP A 128 26.75 -17.40 34.37
CA ASP A 128 26.20 -17.27 35.73
C ASP A 128 27.25 -16.86 36.78
N GLY A 129 28.51 -16.68 36.35
CA GLY A 129 29.66 -16.39 37.19
C GLY A 129 30.41 -17.64 37.71
N GLN A 130 29.96 -18.85 37.35
CA GLN A 130 30.57 -20.15 37.67
C GLN A 130 30.71 -21.06 36.44
N ALA A 131 29.80 -20.98 35.47
CA ALA A 131 29.77 -21.75 34.24
C ALA A 131 29.15 -20.95 33.09
N THR A 132 29.68 -21.14 31.89
CA THR A 132 29.18 -20.52 30.66
C THR A 132 28.49 -21.54 29.75
N HIS A 133 27.58 -21.05 28.92
CA HIS A 133 27.12 -21.77 27.74
C HIS A 133 27.03 -20.81 26.54
N SER A 134 27.67 -21.20 25.45
CA SER A 134 27.72 -20.46 24.19
C SER A 134 27.01 -21.27 23.11
N ILE A 135 26.32 -20.58 22.22
CA ILE A 135 25.74 -21.15 21.00
C ILE A 135 26.06 -20.21 19.83
N ASP A 136 26.50 -20.79 18.72
CA ASP A 136 26.71 -20.09 17.47
C ASP A 136 25.36 -20.02 16.72
N SER A 137 24.97 -18.83 16.29
CA SER A 137 23.78 -18.57 15.51
C SER A 137 24.19 -17.89 14.20
N GLN A 138 23.52 -18.25 13.11
CA GLN A 138 23.69 -17.61 11.82
C GLN A 138 22.38 -16.89 11.47
N LEU A 139 22.50 -15.68 10.93
CA LEU A 139 21.37 -14.95 10.36
C LEU A 139 21.64 -14.79 8.86
N THR A 140 20.83 -15.43 8.03
CA THR A 140 20.93 -15.29 6.57
C THR A 140 20.18 -14.03 6.15
N LEU A 141 20.90 -13.12 5.51
CA LEU A 141 20.35 -11.95 4.85
C LEU A 141 19.53 -12.43 3.65
N ALA A 142 18.26 -12.07 3.63
CA ALA A 142 17.35 -12.40 2.55
C ALA A 142 17.19 -11.18 1.63
N ASP A 143 17.54 -11.43 0.38
CA ASP A 143 17.30 -10.62 -0.80
C ASP A 143 15.85 -10.09 -0.86
N ARG A 144 15.68 -8.76 -1.09
CA ARG A 144 14.40 -8.15 -1.48
C ARG A 144 14.38 -7.85 -2.98
N SER A 145 15.20 -8.51 -3.80
CA SER A 145 15.16 -8.36 -5.25
C SER A 145 13.72 -8.47 -5.74
N ILE A 146 13.28 -7.40 -6.40
CA ILE A 146 11.90 -7.24 -6.85
C ILE A 146 11.73 -8.14 -8.08
N ALA A 147 11.56 -9.43 -7.84
CA ALA A 147 11.33 -10.47 -8.83
C ALA A 147 9.90 -10.36 -9.38
N ILE A 148 9.58 -9.21 -10.00
CA ILE A 148 8.37 -9.06 -10.81
C ILE A 148 8.39 -10.16 -11.85
N GLY A 149 7.34 -10.97 -11.87
CA GLY A 149 7.06 -11.87 -12.99
C GLY A 149 6.73 -11.02 -14.20
N GLN A 150 7.75 -10.55 -14.93
CA GLN A 150 7.59 -9.61 -16.04
C GLN A 150 7.02 -10.32 -17.29
N GLN A 151 5.83 -10.88 -17.15
CA GLN A 151 5.04 -11.40 -18.24
C GLN A 151 4.43 -10.23 -19.00
N ILE A 152 5.23 -9.62 -19.86
CA ILE A 152 4.75 -8.66 -20.86
C ILE A 152 3.88 -9.44 -21.87
N THR A 153 2.62 -9.66 -21.51
CA THR A 153 1.57 -9.95 -22.48
C THR A 153 1.57 -8.82 -23.52
N SER A 154 1.45 -9.16 -24.79
CA SER A 154 1.65 -8.25 -25.93
C SER A 154 0.47 -8.47 -26.88
N THR A 155 -0.59 -7.70 -26.66
CA THR A 155 -1.90 -7.92 -27.25
C THR A 155 -2.21 -6.86 -28.29
N SER A 156 -2.09 -7.22 -29.56
CA SER A 156 -2.36 -6.30 -30.68
C SER A 156 -3.87 -6.19 -31.00
N GLY A 157 -4.38 -4.97 -31.12
CA GLY A 157 -5.71 -4.70 -31.71
C GLY A 157 -6.55 -3.61 -31.04
N LEU A 158 -6.17 -3.19 -29.82
CA LEU A 158 -6.94 -2.26 -28.99
C LEU A 158 -6.81 -0.81 -29.48
N VAL A 159 -7.90 -0.19 -29.89
CA VAL A 159 -7.88 1.17 -30.46
C VAL A 159 -7.91 2.22 -29.35
N ALA A 160 -6.70 2.62 -28.93
CA ALA A 160 -6.47 3.57 -27.83
C ALA A 160 -7.18 3.14 -26.52
N PRO A 161 -6.71 2.06 -25.86
CA PRO A 161 -7.18 1.69 -24.53
C PRO A 161 -6.83 2.79 -23.52
N MET A 162 -7.69 2.96 -22.51
CA MET A 162 -7.64 4.01 -21.50
C MET A 162 -7.60 3.45 -20.08
N GLN A 163 -8.26 2.33 -19.80
CA GLN A 163 -8.21 1.65 -18.51
C GLN A 163 -8.45 0.15 -18.69
N ILE A 164 -7.83 -0.65 -17.81
CA ILE A 164 -8.16 -2.05 -17.54
C ILE A 164 -8.90 -2.10 -16.19
N VAL A 165 -9.92 -2.94 -16.11
CA VAL A 165 -10.71 -3.20 -14.90
C VAL A 165 -10.80 -4.72 -14.75
N GLY A 166 -10.27 -5.27 -13.66
CA GLY A 166 -10.36 -6.71 -13.38
C GLY A 166 -11.82 -7.17 -13.31
N PHE A 167 -12.11 -8.35 -13.85
CA PHE A 167 -13.47 -8.86 -14.04
C PHE A 167 -13.59 -10.34 -13.65
N GLN A 168 -14.83 -10.83 -13.57
CA GLN A 168 -15.14 -12.20 -13.18
C GLN A 168 -14.44 -13.27 -14.03
N ASN A 169 -14.11 -14.40 -13.39
CA ASN A 169 -13.32 -15.50 -13.96
C ASN A 169 -11.89 -15.13 -14.37
N SER A 170 -11.28 -14.13 -13.71
CA SER A 170 -9.90 -13.67 -13.97
C SER A 170 -9.67 -13.20 -15.41
N ARG A 171 -10.68 -12.56 -16.01
CA ARG A 171 -10.58 -11.85 -17.30
C ARG A 171 -10.50 -10.34 -17.04
N GLU A 172 -10.04 -9.58 -18.01
CA GLU A 172 -9.98 -8.11 -17.93
C GLU A 172 -11.02 -7.41 -18.82
N ILE A 173 -11.64 -6.34 -18.31
CA ILE A 173 -12.40 -5.36 -19.10
C ILE A 173 -11.47 -4.23 -19.52
N ILE A 174 -11.39 -3.98 -20.83
CA ILE A 174 -10.59 -2.93 -21.44
C ILE A 174 -11.53 -1.83 -21.94
N LEU A 175 -11.32 -0.61 -21.47
CA LEU A 175 -12.06 0.58 -21.90
C LEU A 175 -11.29 1.28 -23.02
N GLU A 176 -11.83 1.33 -24.24
CA GLU A 176 -11.25 2.10 -25.35
C GLU A 176 -11.78 3.52 -25.39
N LYS A 177 -10.89 4.50 -25.62
CA LYS A 177 -11.18 5.94 -25.69
C LYS A 177 -12.35 6.31 -26.60
N ALA A 178 -12.51 5.60 -27.71
CA ALA A 178 -13.59 5.84 -28.67
C ALA A 178 -14.98 5.51 -28.11
N GLY A 179 -15.08 4.72 -27.04
CA GLY A 179 -16.34 4.35 -26.39
C GLY A 179 -16.71 2.87 -26.46
N ARG A 180 -15.76 1.96 -26.72
CA ARG A 180 -16.03 0.51 -26.61
C ARG A 180 -15.57 0.00 -25.25
N VAL A 181 -16.43 -0.79 -24.61
CA VAL A 181 -16.08 -1.67 -23.49
C VAL A 181 -15.80 -3.04 -24.09
N VAL A 182 -14.59 -3.55 -23.92
CA VAL A 182 -14.12 -4.78 -24.56
C VAL A 182 -13.70 -5.77 -23.49
N LEU A 183 -14.17 -7.01 -23.58
CA LEU A 183 -13.73 -8.11 -22.71
C LEU A 183 -12.52 -8.81 -23.33
N GLU A 184 -11.51 -9.10 -22.53
CA GLU A 184 -10.42 -10.01 -22.89
C GLU A 184 -10.97 -11.39 -23.32
N ASP A 185 -10.42 -12.03 -24.36
CA ASP A 185 -10.87 -13.35 -24.80
C ASP A 185 -10.24 -14.49 -23.94
N GLU A 186 -10.80 -15.70 -24.01
CA GLU A 186 -10.34 -16.86 -23.20
C GLU A 186 -8.89 -17.33 -23.52
N ASN A 187 -8.21 -16.68 -24.47
CA ASN A 187 -6.83 -16.92 -24.88
C ASN A 187 -5.93 -15.67 -24.70
N GLY A 188 -6.47 -14.55 -24.18
CA GLY A 188 -5.78 -13.26 -24.02
C GLY A 188 -5.91 -12.28 -25.22
N PHE A 189 -6.70 -12.60 -26.25
CA PHE A 189 -6.65 -11.93 -27.56
C PHE A 189 -8.03 -11.52 -28.11
N PRO A 190 -8.55 -10.30 -27.80
CA PRO A 190 -9.89 -9.89 -28.21
C PRO A 190 -10.05 -9.75 -29.74
N THR A 191 -10.84 -10.63 -30.36
CA THR A 191 -11.31 -10.43 -31.74
C THR A 191 -12.52 -9.49 -31.76
N MET A 192 -12.25 -8.18 -31.79
CA MET A 192 -13.13 -7.00 -31.55
C MET A 192 -14.65 -7.09 -31.81
N ALA A 193 -15.13 -7.93 -32.73
CA ALA A 193 -16.55 -8.11 -33.02
C ALA A 193 -17.25 -9.16 -32.13
N SER A 194 -16.50 -10.01 -31.42
CA SER A 194 -17.01 -11.02 -30.48
C SER A 194 -16.87 -10.61 -29.01
N THR A 195 -16.08 -9.56 -28.73
CA THR A 195 -15.68 -9.16 -27.37
C THR A 195 -16.17 -7.79 -26.93
N THR A 196 -16.92 -7.04 -27.74
CA THR A 196 -17.47 -5.74 -27.31
C THR A 196 -18.68 -5.95 -26.41
N MET A 197 -18.55 -5.66 -25.11
CA MET A 197 -19.62 -5.77 -24.10
C MET A 197 -20.61 -4.59 -24.12
N LEU A 198 -20.16 -3.42 -24.60
CA LEU A 198 -20.94 -2.19 -24.69
C LEU A 198 -20.32 -1.25 -25.72
N ASP A 199 -21.15 -0.52 -26.47
CA ASP A 199 -20.72 0.45 -27.49
C ASP A 199 -21.39 1.81 -27.28
N LEU A 200 -20.60 2.77 -26.81
CA LEU A 200 -20.97 4.16 -26.53
C LEU A 200 -20.52 5.13 -27.64
N ARG A 201 -19.94 4.66 -28.76
CA ARG A 201 -19.39 5.50 -29.85
C ARG A 201 -20.38 6.50 -30.48
N SER A 202 -21.69 6.30 -30.28
CA SER A 202 -22.75 7.21 -30.74
C SER A 202 -23.25 8.20 -29.67
N GLN A 203 -22.68 8.15 -28.47
CA GLN A 203 -23.13 8.89 -27.28
C GLN A 203 -22.04 9.77 -26.65
N ILE A 204 -20.80 9.71 -27.16
CA ILE A 204 -19.63 10.35 -26.55
C ILE A 204 -18.82 11.15 -27.59
N THR A 205 -18.02 12.09 -27.10
CA THR A 205 -16.94 12.77 -27.86
C THR A 205 -15.59 12.16 -27.52
N SER A 206 -14.63 12.13 -28.45
CA SER A 206 -13.36 11.40 -28.28
C SER A 206 -12.10 12.14 -28.77
N GLU A 207 -12.23 13.42 -29.09
CA GLU A 207 -11.17 14.31 -29.55
C GLU A 207 -10.38 14.98 -28.41
N GLY A 208 -9.08 15.20 -28.60
CA GLY A 208 -8.21 15.76 -27.55
C GLY A 208 -8.12 14.80 -26.35
N GLU A 209 -8.49 15.28 -25.17
CA GLU A 209 -8.57 14.47 -23.93
C GLU A 209 -9.93 13.77 -23.74
N ARG A 210 -10.89 13.94 -24.66
CA ARG A 210 -12.24 13.40 -24.54
C ARG A 210 -12.28 11.91 -24.87
N GLY A 211 -13.29 11.20 -24.39
CA GLY A 211 -13.51 9.79 -24.69
C GLY A 211 -14.30 9.08 -23.61
N LEU A 212 -14.26 7.74 -23.64
CA LEU A 212 -14.50 6.89 -22.48
C LEU A 212 -13.18 6.87 -21.68
N LEU A 213 -13.21 7.46 -20.49
CA LEU A 213 -11.99 7.85 -19.76
C LEU A 213 -11.69 6.96 -18.56
N GLY A 214 -12.68 6.26 -18.01
CA GLY A 214 -12.48 5.31 -16.93
C GLY A 214 -13.75 4.60 -16.49
N GLY A 215 -13.63 3.71 -15.53
CA GLY A 215 -14.75 2.95 -14.99
C GLY A 215 -14.38 2.08 -13.80
N ALA A 216 -15.41 1.63 -13.07
CA ALA A 216 -15.30 0.76 -11.91
C ALA A 216 -16.51 -0.19 -11.85
N LEU A 217 -16.29 -1.44 -11.43
CA LEU A 217 -17.40 -2.33 -11.05
C LEU A 217 -17.99 -1.89 -9.71
N SER A 218 -19.27 -2.17 -9.49
CA SER A 218 -19.89 -2.04 -8.16
C SER A 218 -19.17 -2.90 -7.11
N PRO A 219 -19.05 -2.47 -5.84
CA PRO A 219 -18.59 -3.33 -4.76
C PRO A 219 -19.45 -4.60 -4.60
N ASP A 220 -20.75 -4.51 -4.95
CA ASP A 220 -21.71 -5.62 -4.92
C ASP A 220 -21.90 -6.29 -6.30
N PHE A 221 -20.89 -6.26 -7.20
CA PHE A 221 -21.01 -6.73 -8.59
C PHE A 221 -21.55 -8.16 -8.73
N ASP A 222 -21.17 -9.08 -7.83
CA ASP A 222 -21.68 -10.46 -7.80
C ASP A 222 -23.21 -10.55 -7.62
N THR A 223 -23.84 -9.47 -7.13
CA THR A 223 -25.29 -9.35 -6.90
C THR A 223 -25.96 -8.40 -7.89
N ASP A 224 -25.39 -7.21 -8.13
CA ASP A 224 -26.02 -6.16 -8.96
C ASP A 224 -25.55 -6.16 -10.42
N ARG A 225 -24.46 -6.86 -10.73
CA ARG A 225 -23.84 -7.00 -12.06
C ARG A 225 -23.58 -5.66 -12.76
N THR A 226 -23.31 -4.59 -12.01
CA THR A 226 -23.30 -3.21 -12.50
C THR A 226 -21.90 -2.60 -12.61
N ILE A 227 -21.60 -2.02 -13.79
CA ILE A 227 -20.42 -1.19 -14.04
C ILE A 227 -20.79 0.29 -14.05
N TYR A 228 -19.91 1.13 -13.53
CA TYR A 228 -19.95 2.58 -13.61
C TYR A 228 -18.89 3.03 -14.62
N LEU A 229 -19.25 3.91 -15.55
CA LEU A 229 -18.37 4.39 -16.63
C LEU A 229 -18.34 5.92 -16.66
N CYS A 230 -17.13 6.49 -16.65
CA CYS A 230 -16.86 7.92 -16.76
C CYS A 230 -16.41 8.27 -18.19
N PHE A 231 -17.11 9.21 -18.83
CA PHE A 231 -16.84 9.60 -20.21
C PHE A 231 -17.20 11.05 -20.50
N THR A 232 -16.74 11.57 -21.65
CA THR A 232 -17.20 12.88 -22.18
C THR A 232 -18.40 12.69 -23.10
N ASN A 233 -19.56 13.25 -22.78
CA ASN A 233 -20.77 13.09 -23.58
C ASN A 233 -20.76 13.94 -24.88
N LEU A 234 -21.87 13.95 -25.64
CA LEU A 234 -21.97 14.69 -26.91
C LEU A 234 -21.93 16.22 -26.75
N ASP A 235 -22.38 16.77 -25.62
CA ASP A 235 -22.32 18.20 -25.34
C ASP A 235 -20.91 18.64 -24.89
N GLY A 236 -20.07 17.68 -24.48
CA GLY A 236 -18.68 17.89 -24.06
C GLY A 236 -18.44 17.84 -22.56
N ASP A 237 -19.50 17.60 -21.78
CA ASP A 237 -19.48 17.50 -20.33
C ASP A 237 -19.00 16.12 -19.87
N ILE A 238 -18.48 16.03 -18.64
CA ILE A 238 -18.14 14.73 -18.05
C ILE A 238 -19.43 14.12 -17.50
N GLU A 239 -19.68 12.86 -17.81
CA GLU A 239 -20.84 12.13 -17.35
C GLU A 239 -20.42 10.76 -16.82
N ILE A 240 -20.94 10.41 -15.64
CA ILE A 240 -20.83 9.06 -15.10
C ILE A 240 -22.20 8.39 -15.28
N ARG A 241 -22.24 7.25 -15.96
CA ARG A 241 -23.43 6.38 -16.03
C ARG A 241 -23.15 5.00 -15.50
N SER A 242 -24.15 4.35 -14.93
CA SER A 242 -24.11 2.93 -14.61
C SER A 242 -24.87 2.09 -15.66
N TYR A 243 -24.42 0.85 -15.86
CA TYR A 243 -25.03 -0.16 -16.73
C TYR A 243 -24.92 -1.54 -16.06
N SER A 244 -25.96 -2.37 -16.12
CA SER A 244 -25.94 -3.74 -15.60
C SER A 244 -25.77 -4.76 -16.72
N LEU A 245 -25.16 -5.92 -16.44
CA LEU A 245 -25.16 -7.05 -17.38
C LEU A 245 -26.59 -7.50 -17.71
N PHE A 246 -26.78 -8.09 -18.90
CA PHE A 246 -28.01 -8.82 -19.17
C PHE A 246 -28.22 -9.94 -18.13
N ALA A 247 -29.49 -10.17 -17.77
CA ALA A 247 -29.86 -11.17 -16.75
C ALA A 247 -29.60 -12.63 -17.18
N ASP A 248 -29.28 -12.85 -18.46
CA ASP A 248 -28.98 -14.15 -19.07
C ASP A 248 -27.62 -14.18 -19.82
N GLN A 249 -26.78 -13.16 -19.68
CA GLN A 249 -25.44 -13.08 -20.32
C GLN A 249 -24.41 -12.50 -19.38
N ASP A 250 -23.26 -13.18 -19.22
CA ASP A 250 -22.20 -12.81 -18.27
C ASP A 250 -21.10 -11.91 -18.88
N ASP A 251 -21.21 -11.61 -20.18
CA ASP A 251 -20.20 -10.94 -21.00
C ASP A 251 -20.74 -9.73 -21.80
N MET A 252 -21.94 -9.24 -21.47
CA MET A 252 -22.63 -8.18 -22.21
C MET A 252 -23.46 -7.26 -21.29
N PHE A 253 -23.27 -5.94 -21.39
CA PHE A 253 -24.05 -4.94 -20.65
C PHE A 253 -25.31 -4.54 -21.43
N ASP A 254 -26.45 -4.39 -20.74
CA ASP A 254 -27.71 -3.97 -21.37
C ASP A 254 -27.80 -2.43 -21.47
N PRO A 255 -27.77 -1.83 -22.68
CA PRO A 255 -27.88 -0.37 -22.84
C PRO A 255 -29.22 0.20 -22.35
N ALA A 256 -30.26 -0.64 -22.17
CA ALA A 256 -31.54 -0.22 -21.63
C ALA A 256 -31.52 0.00 -20.10
N THR A 257 -30.51 -0.52 -19.38
CA THR A 257 -30.35 -0.32 -17.93
C THR A 257 -29.71 1.02 -17.55
N GLN A 258 -29.30 1.83 -18.53
CA GLN A 258 -28.46 3.01 -18.29
C GLN A 258 -29.08 4.00 -17.29
N LYS A 259 -28.31 4.36 -16.25
CA LYS A 259 -28.69 5.36 -15.24
C LYS A 259 -27.65 6.48 -15.24
N SER A 260 -28.06 7.74 -15.44
CA SER A 260 -27.16 8.89 -15.31
C SER A 260 -26.89 9.16 -13.84
N ILE A 261 -25.67 8.93 -13.37
CA ILE A 261 -25.32 9.12 -11.96
C ILE A 261 -25.09 10.59 -11.69
N ILE A 262 -24.15 11.22 -12.40
CA ILE A 262 -23.87 12.66 -12.31
C ILE A 262 -23.38 13.18 -13.67
N THR A 263 -23.74 14.41 -14.02
CA THR A 263 -23.17 15.17 -15.14
C THR A 263 -22.47 16.42 -14.59
N ILE A 264 -21.23 16.64 -15.00
CA ILE A 264 -20.35 17.72 -14.55
C ILE A 264 -20.04 18.61 -15.75
N ASN A 265 -20.57 19.84 -15.73
CA ASN A 265 -20.39 20.78 -16.83
C ASN A 265 -18.93 21.22 -16.98
N ARG A 266 -18.48 21.48 -18.22
CA ARG A 266 -17.12 21.97 -18.46
C ARG A 266 -17.08 23.28 -19.26
N PRO A 267 -16.57 24.37 -18.68
CA PRO A 267 -16.36 25.63 -19.41
C PRO A 267 -15.35 25.54 -20.58
N ARG A 268 -14.46 24.54 -20.59
CA ARG A 268 -13.45 24.34 -21.65
C ARG A 268 -13.16 22.85 -21.89
N ALA A 269 -12.43 22.55 -22.95
CA ALA A 269 -12.39 21.22 -23.58
C ALA A 269 -11.30 20.25 -23.08
N ASN A 270 -10.44 20.70 -22.16
CA ASN A 270 -9.28 19.96 -21.64
C ASN A 270 -9.27 19.91 -20.10
N HIS A 271 -8.29 19.21 -19.53
CA HIS A 271 -8.19 18.79 -18.13
C HIS A 271 -9.42 17.99 -17.69
N ASN A 272 -9.61 16.86 -18.36
CA ASN A 272 -10.81 16.04 -18.24
C ASN A 272 -10.80 15.10 -17.03
N ALA A 273 -9.63 14.84 -16.41
CA ALA A 273 -9.43 13.73 -15.48
C ALA A 273 -9.99 12.39 -16.05
N GLY A 274 -10.82 11.68 -15.29
CA GLY A 274 -11.71 10.65 -15.82
C GLY A 274 -11.55 9.24 -15.25
N TRP A 275 -10.61 9.01 -14.33
CA TRP A 275 -10.66 7.84 -13.45
C TRP A 275 -11.85 7.95 -12.47
N ILE A 276 -12.41 6.81 -12.08
CA ILE A 276 -13.35 6.68 -10.96
C ILE A 276 -13.07 5.36 -10.24
N GLY A 277 -13.36 5.28 -8.95
CA GLY A 277 -13.19 4.07 -8.15
C GLY A 277 -13.95 4.13 -6.83
N PHE A 278 -14.17 2.98 -6.20
CA PHE A 278 -14.87 2.90 -4.92
C PHE A 278 -13.89 2.93 -3.74
N ALA A 279 -14.23 3.69 -2.71
CA ALA A 279 -13.54 3.65 -1.41
C ALA A 279 -14.11 2.52 -0.53
N PRO A 280 -13.41 2.08 0.54
CA PRO A 280 -13.85 0.96 1.37
C PRO A 280 -15.14 1.18 2.18
N ASP A 281 -15.69 2.40 2.17
CA ASP A 281 -17.00 2.72 2.72
C ASP A 281 -18.16 2.47 1.75
N GLY A 282 -17.87 2.05 0.50
CA GLY A 282 -18.84 1.84 -0.58
C GLY A 282 -19.18 3.10 -1.38
N THR A 283 -18.57 4.25 -1.08
CA THR A 283 -18.79 5.49 -1.84
C THR A 283 -17.96 5.53 -3.12
N LEU A 284 -18.50 6.15 -4.16
CA LEU A 284 -17.81 6.36 -5.43
C LEU A 284 -16.99 7.66 -5.37
N TRP A 285 -15.68 7.55 -5.60
CA TRP A 285 -14.75 8.66 -5.72
C TRP A 285 -14.54 9.07 -7.17
N ILE A 286 -14.68 10.37 -7.44
CA ILE A 286 -14.65 10.97 -8.78
C ILE A 286 -13.70 12.19 -8.77
N PRO A 287 -12.40 11.99 -9.07
CA PRO A 287 -11.46 13.06 -9.38
C PRO A 287 -11.82 13.81 -10.67
N THR A 288 -11.62 15.12 -10.66
CA THR A 288 -11.99 16.05 -11.74
C THR A 288 -10.88 17.08 -11.95
N GLY A 289 -10.59 17.40 -13.22
CA GLY A 289 -9.67 18.50 -13.54
C GLY A 289 -10.35 19.88 -13.47
N ASP A 290 -9.55 20.94 -13.46
CA ASP A 290 -9.96 22.35 -13.38
C ASP A 290 -10.72 22.86 -14.64
N SER A 291 -11.00 21.99 -15.61
CA SER A 291 -11.53 22.32 -16.95
C SER A 291 -10.65 23.24 -17.80
N GLY A 292 -9.38 23.42 -17.47
CA GLY A 292 -8.33 23.82 -18.40
C GLY A 292 -7.94 25.29 -18.42
N GLY A 293 -6.83 25.55 -19.10
CA GLY A 293 -6.23 26.88 -19.24
C GLY A 293 -4.93 27.01 -18.46
N ALA A 294 -4.31 28.19 -18.55
CA ALA A 294 -3.11 28.48 -17.77
C ALA A 294 -3.50 29.05 -16.42
N ASN A 295 -3.01 28.44 -15.34
CA ASN A 295 -3.22 28.83 -13.94
C ASN A 295 -4.69 28.93 -13.50
N ASP A 296 -5.56 27.99 -13.94
CA ASP A 296 -7.00 27.96 -13.64
C ASP A 296 -7.67 29.36 -13.78
N PRO A 297 -7.87 29.84 -15.02
CA PRO A 297 -8.30 31.21 -15.29
C PRO A 297 -9.74 31.52 -14.84
N ASP A 298 -10.52 30.49 -14.48
CA ASP A 298 -11.87 30.60 -13.96
C ASP A 298 -11.93 30.38 -12.43
N ASN A 299 -10.79 30.04 -11.80
CA ASN A 299 -10.60 29.75 -10.37
C ASN A 299 -11.53 28.61 -9.85
N LEU A 300 -11.78 27.61 -10.69
CA LEU A 300 -12.70 26.52 -10.35
C LEU A 300 -12.11 25.54 -9.34
N ALA A 301 -10.80 25.26 -9.39
CA ALA A 301 -10.15 24.32 -8.47
C ALA A 301 -10.27 24.78 -7.00
N GLN A 302 -10.21 26.09 -6.77
CA GLN A 302 -10.34 26.73 -5.44
C GLN A 302 -11.76 27.17 -5.07
N ASP A 303 -12.73 27.17 -6.00
CA ASP A 303 -14.14 27.42 -5.67
C ASP A 303 -14.77 26.15 -5.05
N PRO A 304 -15.23 26.16 -3.78
CA PRO A 304 -15.85 24.99 -3.17
C PRO A 304 -17.24 24.66 -3.73
N PHE A 305 -17.90 25.59 -4.44
CA PHE A 305 -19.18 25.34 -5.13
C PHE A 305 -19.00 24.80 -6.56
N ALA A 306 -17.78 24.77 -7.07
CA ALA A 306 -17.43 24.15 -8.34
C ALA A 306 -17.21 22.63 -8.19
N LEU A 307 -17.49 21.88 -9.26
CA LEU A 307 -17.28 20.42 -9.35
C LEU A 307 -16.03 20.07 -10.17
N GLN A 308 -15.14 21.04 -10.36
CA GLN A 308 -13.94 20.96 -11.19
C GLN A 308 -12.71 21.24 -10.33
N GLY A 309 -11.61 20.52 -10.57
CA GLY A 309 -10.41 20.55 -9.73
C GLY A 309 -10.64 19.98 -8.33
N LYS A 310 -11.44 18.90 -8.24
CA LYS A 310 -11.95 18.28 -7.00
C LYS A 310 -11.73 16.77 -6.98
N VAL A 311 -11.76 16.19 -5.79
CA VAL A 311 -12.29 14.81 -5.61
C VAL A 311 -13.70 14.94 -5.09
N LEU A 312 -14.66 14.35 -5.82
CA LEU A 312 -16.05 14.23 -5.38
C LEU A 312 -16.27 12.85 -4.74
N ARG A 313 -17.16 12.77 -3.75
CA ARG A 313 -17.56 11.53 -3.06
C ARG A 313 -19.08 11.44 -2.97
N ILE A 314 -19.67 10.38 -3.53
CA ILE A 314 -21.13 10.18 -3.57
C ILE A 314 -21.52 8.73 -3.22
N ASP A 315 -22.68 8.54 -2.61
CA ASP A 315 -23.27 7.21 -2.39
C ASP A 315 -24.22 6.87 -3.55
N VAL A 316 -23.82 5.92 -4.39
CA VAL A 316 -24.59 5.48 -5.58
C VAL A 316 -25.72 4.51 -5.25
N THR A 317 -25.84 4.04 -4.00
CA THR A 317 -26.93 3.17 -3.54
C THR A 317 -28.18 3.97 -3.15
N GLY A 318 -27.99 5.22 -2.70
CA GLY A 318 -29.05 6.17 -2.36
C GLY A 318 -29.51 7.08 -3.52
N ASP A 319 -30.46 7.97 -3.24
CA ASP A 319 -30.93 9.01 -4.16
C ASP A 319 -31.59 10.19 -3.41
N ASP A 320 -30.79 11.18 -3.02
CA ASP A 320 -31.29 12.44 -2.44
C ASP A 320 -31.87 13.39 -3.51
N TYR A 321 -31.61 13.12 -4.78
CA TYR A 321 -31.90 14.01 -5.89
C TYR A 321 -33.09 13.57 -6.77
N SER A 322 -33.83 12.53 -6.37
CA SER A 322 -34.99 11.84 -7.01
C SER A 322 -36.05 12.62 -7.83
N SER A 323 -35.99 13.95 -7.87
CA SER A 323 -36.73 14.80 -8.82
C SER A 323 -35.93 15.23 -10.07
N ASN A 324 -34.63 14.92 -10.12
CA ASN A 324 -33.67 15.28 -11.16
C ASN A 324 -32.98 14.02 -11.72
N ILE A 325 -33.46 13.53 -12.85
CA ILE A 325 -32.97 12.27 -13.45
C ILE A 325 -31.49 12.29 -13.93
N SER A 326 -30.81 13.43 -13.85
CA SER A 326 -29.35 13.58 -14.11
C SER A 326 -28.50 13.57 -12.83
N LYS A 327 -29.12 13.38 -11.65
CA LYS A 327 -28.45 13.12 -10.37
C LYS A 327 -29.14 11.93 -9.69
N ASN A 328 -28.44 10.81 -9.53
CA ASN A 328 -29.00 9.57 -8.98
C ASN A 328 -28.07 8.96 -7.92
N TYR A 329 -27.87 9.69 -6.82
CA TYR A 329 -27.00 9.34 -5.69
C TYR A 329 -27.48 10.06 -4.41
N ALA A 330 -27.06 9.57 -3.25
CA ALA A 330 -27.13 10.29 -1.99
C ALA A 330 -25.81 11.00 -1.67
N ILE A 331 -25.88 11.99 -0.78
CA ILE A 331 -24.72 12.70 -0.23
C ILE A 331 -24.31 12.05 1.10
N PRO A 332 -23.09 11.51 1.22
CA PRO A 332 -22.55 11.06 2.49
C PRO A 332 -22.53 12.19 3.53
N SER A 333 -23.15 11.98 4.69
CA SER A 333 -23.37 13.02 5.72
C SER A 333 -22.09 13.54 6.40
N ASP A 334 -20.96 12.91 6.10
CA ASP A 334 -19.60 13.19 6.54
C ASP A 334 -18.74 13.86 5.45
N ASN A 335 -19.29 14.14 4.26
CA ASN A 335 -18.66 15.06 3.31
C ASN A 335 -18.53 16.46 3.95
N PRO A 336 -17.42 17.20 3.70
CA PRO A 336 -17.13 18.47 4.36
C PRO A 336 -18.17 19.57 4.09
N PHE A 337 -18.90 19.47 2.98
CA PHE A 337 -19.92 20.45 2.56
C PHE A 337 -21.34 19.84 2.44
N ALA A 338 -21.62 18.74 3.15
CA ALA A 338 -22.83 17.93 2.95
C ALA A 338 -24.18 18.68 3.04
N ASP A 339 -24.25 19.83 3.73
CA ASP A 339 -25.48 20.65 3.82
C ASP A 339 -25.64 21.68 2.67
N GLY A 340 -24.62 21.83 1.82
CA GLY A 340 -24.61 22.74 0.68
C GLY A 340 -24.44 24.23 1.02
N SER A 341 -24.08 24.57 2.27
CA SER A 341 -24.01 25.96 2.73
C SER A 341 -22.68 26.67 2.45
N GLU A 342 -21.55 25.95 2.53
CA GLU A 342 -20.18 26.48 2.34
C GLU A 342 -19.46 25.88 1.11
N GLY A 343 -20.09 24.94 0.40
CA GLY A 343 -19.59 24.34 -0.84
C GLY A 343 -20.63 23.45 -1.52
N ALA A 344 -20.25 22.77 -2.60
CA ALA A 344 -21.07 21.77 -3.27
C ALA A 344 -21.07 20.46 -2.45
N PRO A 345 -22.24 19.85 -2.14
CA PRO A 345 -22.31 18.67 -1.26
C PRO A 345 -21.51 17.44 -1.71
N GLU A 346 -21.24 17.33 -3.01
CA GLU A 346 -20.44 16.25 -3.59
C GLU A 346 -18.93 16.39 -3.30
N VAL A 347 -18.43 17.58 -2.97
CA VAL A 347 -17.00 17.85 -2.83
C VAL A 347 -16.44 17.23 -1.55
N PHE A 348 -15.41 16.41 -1.70
CA PHE A 348 -14.67 15.79 -0.60
C PHE A 348 -13.25 16.37 -0.44
N ALA A 349 -12.59 16.71 -1.55
CA ALA A 349 -11.32 17.43 -1.57
C ALA A 349 -11.26 18.41 -2.76
N LEU A 350 -10.38 19.40 -2.70
CA LEU A 350 -10.26 20.47 -3.71
C LEU A 350 -8.80 20.82 -4.08
N GLY A 351 -8.62 21.73 -5.03
CA GLY A 351 -7.31 22.24 -5.44
C GLY A 351 -6.49 21.29 -6.31
N LEU A 352 -7.13 20.46 -7.14
CA LEU A 352 -6.47 19.62 -8.15
C LEU A 352 -6.48 20.28 -9.54
N ARG A 353 -5.55 19.88 -10.42
CA ARG A 353 -5.39 20.43 -11.78
C ARG A 353 -6.00 19.54 -12.87
N ASN A 354 -5.46 18.35 -13.04
CA ASN A 354 -5.88 17.32 -14.00
C ASN A 354 -5.50 15.92 -13.48
N PRO A 355 -6.21 15.42 -12.44
CA PRO A 355 -5.96 14.10 -11.83
C PRO A 355 -6.39 12.98 -12.78
N PHE A 356 -5.51 12.58 -13.70
CA PHE A 356 -5.86 11.70 -14.82
C PHE A 356 -6.10 10.25 -14.37
N ARG A 357 -5.29 9.75 -13.43
CA ARG A 357 -5.44 8.40 -12.85
C ARG A 357 -5.23 8.43 -11.35
N GLY A 358 -5.82 7.45 -10.68
CA GLY A 358 -5.52 7.10 -9.31
C GLY A 358 -5.75 5.63 -9.03
N ALA A 359 -5.48 5.22 -7.81
CA ALA A 359 -5.80 3.91 -7.28
C ALA A 359 -6.11 4.02 -5.78
N VAL A 360 -7.01 3.19 -5.28
CA VAL A 360 -7.31 3.07 -3.84
C VAL A 360 -6.47 1.93 -3.27
N GLU A 361 -5.67 2.22 -2.25
CA GLU A 361 -4.82 1.25 -1.58
C GLU A 361 -5.71 0.22 -0.86
N PRO A 362 -5.57 -1.09 -1.16
CA PRO A 362 -6.56 -2.10 -0.76
C PRO A 362 -6.58 -2.46 0.73
N PHE A 363 -5.68 -1.93 1.56
CA PHE A 363 -5.53 -2.24 2.98
C PHE A 363 -5.71 -1.02 3.89
N THR A 364 -5.35 0.18 3.42
CA THR A 364 -5.58 1.46 4.12
C THR A 364 -6.83 2.19 3.64
N GLY A 365 -7.27 1.97 2.39
CA GLY A 365 -8.36 2.70 1.76
C GLY A 365 -7.96 4.08 1.23
N GLU A 366 -6.67 4.38 1.17
CA GLU A 366 -6.15 5.69 0.77
C GLU A 366 -6.06 5.80 -0.76
N LEU A 367 -6.60 6.88 -1.32
CA LEU A 367 -6.52 7.17 -2.75
C LEU A 367 -5.23 7.93 -3.05
N TYR A 368 -4.46 7.40 -3.99
CA TYR A 368 -3.31 8.07 -4.59
C TYR A 368 -3.67 8.53 -6.00
N LEU A 369 -3.42 9.80 -6.32
CA LEU A 369 -3.78 10.45 -7.58
C LEU A 369 -2.55 11.03 -8.27
N GLY A 370 -2.33 10.65 -9.53
CA GLY A 370 -1.39 11.34 -10.42
C GLY A 370 -2.06 12.61 -10.95
N ASP A 371 -1.65 13.76 -10.43
CA ASP A 371 -2.11 15.06 -10.90
C ASP A 371 -1.09 15.66 -11.88
N VAL A 372 -1.53 15.88 -13.12
CA VAL A 372 -0.65 16.27 -14.22
C VAL A 372 -0.28 17.75 -14.12
N GLY A 373 1.00 18.04 -14.26
CA GLY A 373 1.60 19.35 -14.11
C GLY A 373 1.30 20.36 -15.21
N GLN A 374 1.57 21.64 -14.94
CA GLN A 374 1.42 22.70 -15.95
C GLN A 374 2.72 22.96 -16.71
N ASN A 375 3.82 23.18 -15.98
CA ASN A 375 5.12 23.61 -16.50
C ASN A 375 6.31 23.24 -15.59
N ARG A 376 6.08 22.88 -14.31
CA ARG A 376 7.15 22.80 -13.29
C ARG A 376 7.16 21.51 -12.48
N ARG A 377 5.99 21.01 -12.05
CA ARG A 377 5.88 19.79 -11.23
C ARG A 377 4.81 18.86 -11.75
N GLU A 378 5.14 17.57 -11.80
CA GLU A 378 4.17 16.47 -11.81
C GLU A 378 4.06 15.93 -10.38
N GLU A 379 2.87 15.45 -9.97
CA GLU A 379 2.53 15.26 -8.55
C GLU A 379 1.75 13.95 -8.29
N ILE A 380 2.06 13.26 -7.18
CA ILE A 380 1.17 12.27 -6.56
C ILE A 380 0.57 12.88 -5.29
N ASN A 381 -0.76 13.03 -5.29
CA ASN A 381 -1.53 13.47 -4.14
C ASN A 381 -2.17 12.26 -3.42
N ARG A 382 -2.14 12.25 -2.08
CA ARG A 382 -2.74 11.20 -1.23
C ARG A 382 -3.99 11.73 -0.52
N LEU A 383 -5.03 10.92 -0.41
CA LEU A 383 -6.31 11.27 0.22
C LEU A 383 -6.88 10.10 1.04
N SER A 384 -7.13 10.32 2.33
CA SER A 384 -7.84 9.37 3.21
C SER A 384 -9.31 9.75 3.40
N LEU A 385 -10.16 8.74 3.64
CA LEU A 385 -11.52 8.94 4.16
C LEU A 385 -11.55 9.72 5.50
N SER A 386 -10.46 9.67 6.29
CA SER A 386 -10.34 10.42 7.54
C SER A 386 -9.91 11.89 7.36
N GLU A 387 -9.68 12.34 6.13
CA GLU A 387 -9.11 13.67 5.81
C GLU A 387 -10.02 14.47 4.86
N PRO A 388 -11.32 14.66 5.18
CA PRO A 388 -12.24 15.44 4.36
C PRO A 388 -11.87 16.94 4.34
N GLY A 389 -12.06 17.58 3.19
CA GLY A 389 -11.89 19.03 3.01
C GLY A 389 -10.45 19.48 2.72
N VAL A 390 -9.51 18.56 2.49
CA VAL A 390 -8.14 18.92 2.10
C VAL A 390 -8.09 19.66 0.76
N ASN A 391 -7.11 20.57 0.65
CA ASN A 391 -6.91 21.43 -0.50
C ASN A 391 -5.49 21.24 -1.04
N PHE A 392 -5.35 20.57 -2.17
CA PHE A 392 -4.04 20.28 -2.82
C PHE A 392 -3.40 21.52 -3.48
N GLY A 393 -4.09 22.66 -3.47
CA GLY A 393 -3.47 23.97 -3.65
C GLY A 393 -3.32 24.49 -5.08
N TRP A 394 -3.67 23.74 -6.14
CA TRP A 394 -3.75 24.31 -7.49
C TRP A 394 -4.88 25.37 -7.58
N PRO A 395 -4.67 26.56 -8.21
CA PRO A 395 -3.49 27.04 -8.93
C PRO A 395 -2.53 27.90 -8.09
N LEU A 396 -2.70 27.94 -6.76
CA LEU A 396 -1.86 28.73 -5.85
C LEU A 396 -0.43 28.20 -5.82
N PHE A 397 -0.27 26.87 -5.85
CA PHE A 397 0.97 26.11 -5.90
C PHE A 397 0.98 25.13 -7.09
N GLU A 398 2.13 24.53 -7.36
CA GLU A 398 2.36 23.44 -8.32
C GLU A 398 3.52 22.62 -7.70
N GLY A 399 3.18 21.48 -7.12
CA GLY A 399 3.94 20.83 -6.07
C GLY A 399 4.30 21.79 -4.94
N LEU A 400 5.52 21.68 -4.42
CA LEU A 400 6.03 22.60 -3.38
C LEU A 400 6.33 24.02 -3.89
N LEU A 401 6.09 24.35 -5.16
CA LEU A 401 6.50 25.61 -5.78
C LEU A 401 5.35 26.63 -5.90
N PRO A 402 5.43 27.80 -5.22
CA PRO A 402 4.44 28.87 -5.36
C PRO A 402 4.20 29.26 -6.82
N ASN A 403 2.93 29.42 -7.21
CA ASN A 403 2.49 29.73 -8.57
C ASN A 403 1.75 31.08 -8.64
N THR A 404 0.42 31.08 -8.44
CA THR A 404 -0.37 32.32 -8.33
C THR A 404 -0.48 32.82 -6.89
N GLY A 405 -0.31 31.94 -5.91
CA GLY A 405 -0.25 32.25 -4.48
C GLY A 405 1.18 32.26 -3.93
N THR A 406 1.32 32.66 -2.66
CA THR A 406 2.61 32.64 -1.92
C THR A 406 2.47 32.18 -0.47
N ASP A 407 1.28 31.72 -0.06
CA ASP A 407 0.97 31.25 1.28
C ASP A 407 0.41 29.84 1.16
N SER A 408 1.05 28.86 1.81
CA SER A 408 0.65 27.46 1.83
C SER A 408 -0.19 27.09 3.07
N THR A 409 -0.58 28.07 3.89
CA THR A 409 -1.38 27.84 5.10
C THR A 409 -2.73 27.20 4.74
N GLY A 410 -2.94 25.96 5.19
CA GLY A 410 -4.15 25.18 4.90
C GLY A 410 -4.13 24.44 3.57
N LEU A 411 -3.02 24.44 2.84
CA LEU A 411 -2.81 23.59 1.68
C LEU A 411 -2.16 22.26 2.10
N THR A 412 -2.47 21.19 1.39
CA THR A 412 -1.92 19.84 1.56
C THR A 412 -0.90 19.59 0.44
N PRO A 413 0.38 19.32 0.75
CA PRO A 413 1.38 19.06 -0.28
C PRO A 413 1.16 17.67 -0.92
N PRO A 414 1.71 17.42 -2.13
CA PRO A 414 1.77 16.08 -2.67
C PRO A 414 2.73 15.20 -1.83
N VAL A 415 2.50 13.90 -1.85
CA VAL A 415 3.39 12.90 -1.22
C VAL A 415 4.59 12.56 -2.11
N LEU A 416 4.50 12.84 -3.42
CA LEU A 416 5.62 12.77 -4.35
C LEU A 416 5.52 13.88 -5.42
N GLU A 417 6.64 14.50 -5.77
CA GLU A 417 6.75 15.42 -6.92
C GLU A 417 7.95 15.08 -7.81
N TYR A 418 7.92 15.51 -9.08
CA TYR A 418 9.12 15.57 -9.94
C TYR A 418 9.07 16.70 -10.96
N ALA A 419 10.21 17.11 -11.52
CA ALA A 419 10.29 18.21 -12.46
C ALA A 419 9.65 17.88 -13.82
N HIS A 420 8.64 18.67 -14.20
CA HIS A 420 8.04 18.71 -15.54
C HIS A 420 9.10 19.23 -16.53
N THR A 421 9.96 18.36 -17.04
CA THR A 421 11.12 18.71 -17.87
C THR A 421 11.45 17.63 -18.91
N GLY A 422 11.79 18.07 -20.12
CA GLY A 422 12.11 17.16 -21.23
C GLY A 422 10.90 16.33 -21.62
N ASP A 423 11.00 15.02 -21.41
CA ASP A 423 9.91 14.07 -21.64
C ASP A 423 9.21 13.62 -20.34
N ARG A 424 9.69 13.98 -19.14
CA ARG A 424 8.91 13.86 -17.89
C ARG A 424 7.92 15.04 -17.80
N ARG A 425 6.62 14.83 -18.03
CA ARG A 425 5.61 15.90 -18.11
C ARG A 425 4.14 15.45 -18.11
N SER A 426 3.85 14.22 -17.66
CA SER A 426 2.48 13.71 -17.52
C SER A 426 2.46 12.44 -16.66
N ILE A 427 2.39 12.62 -15.34
CA ILE A 427 2.33 11.51 -14.39
C ILE A 427 1.03 10.71 -14.52
N ILE A 428 1.15 9.40 -14.31
CA ILE A 428 0.05 8.44 -14.33
C ILE A 428 0.26 7.46 -13.17
N VAL A 429 -0.61 7.52 -12.16
CA VAL A 429 -0.76 6.43 -11.19
C VAL A 429 -1.36 5.20 -11.90
N GLY A 430 -0.78 4.02 -11.64
CA GLY A 430 -1.25 2.74 -12.13
C GLY A 430 -2.11 2.02 -11.09
N ASP A 431 -1.54 1.01 -10.45
CA ASP A 431 -2.19 0.05 -9.56
C ASP A 431 -1.21 -0.33 -8.42
N PHE A 432 -1.62 -1.21 -7.50
CA PHE A 432 -0.75 -1.66 -6.39
C PHE A 432 -0.20 -3.08 -6.62
N SER A 433 1.11 -3.23 -6.51
CA SER A 433 1.74 -4.53 -6.25
C SER A 433 1.89 -4.71 -4.74
N TYR A 434 1.56 -5.88 -4.22
CA TYR A 434 1.70 -6.17 -2.80
C TYR A 434 2.16 -7.60 -2.54
N TRP A 435 2.90 -7.77 -1.45
CA TRP A 435 3.46 -9.05 -1.04
C TRP A 435 3.03 -9.38 0.39
N GLU A 436 2.72 -10.66 0.59
CA GLU A 436 2.32 -11.22 1.87
C GLU A 436 3.32 -12.30 2.27
N THR A 437 3.96 -12.13 3.42
CA THR A 437 4.75 -13.15 4.12
C THR A 437 4.08 -13.44 5.45
N ASP A 438 4.49 -14.52 6.13
CA ASP A 438 3.96 -14.87 7.47
C ASP A 438 4.23 -13.78 8.55
N VAL A 439 5.10 -12.80 8.27
CA VAL A 439 5.55 -11.77 9.23
C VAL A 439 5.36 -10.32 8.78
N ALA A 440 5.24 -10.06 7.48
CA ALA A 440 5.14 -8.72 6.90
C ALA A 440 4.20 -8.68 5.69
N ARG A 441 3.45 -7.57 5.56
CA ARG A 441 2.68 -7.19 4.38
C ARG A 441 3.29 -5.90 3.83
N GLU A 442 3.63 -5.89 2.56
CA GLU A 442 4.20 -4.72 1.89
C GLU A 442 3.37 -4.36 0.66
N SER A 443 3.19 -3.07 0.43
CA SER A 443 2.37 -2.53 -0.65
C SER A 443 3.17 -1.46 -1.38
N HIS A 444 3.10 -1.51 -2.71
CA HIS A 444 3.93 -0.73 -3.61
C HIS A 444 3.05 -0.09 -4.69
N LEU A 445 3.05 1.23 -4.73
CA LEU A 445 2.40 2.02 -5.77
C LEU A 445 3.18 1.88 -7.09
N ILE A 446 2.51 1.42 -8.15
CA ILE A 446 3.01 1.50 -9.52
C ILE A 446 2.59 2.86 -10.09
N PHE A 447 3.52 3.62 -10.66
CA PHE A 447 3.23 4.84 -11.40
C PHE A 447 4.20 5.02 -12.57
N SER A 448 3.92 5.96 -13.46
CA SER A 448 4.69 6.17 -14.70
C SER A 448 4.57 7.61 -15.22
N ASP A 449 5.35 7.94 -16.24
CA ASP A 449 5.13 9.14 -17.06
C ASP A 449 4.75 8.75 -18.50
N PHE A 450 3.66 9.34 -19.01
CA PHE A 450 3.13 9.07 -20.35
C PHE A 450 4.09 9.39 -21.50
N TYR A 451 5.00 10.35 -21.30
CA TYR A 451 5.85 10.88 -22.36
C TYR A 451 7.28 10.35 -22.30
N SER A 452 7.86 10.15 -21.11
CA SER A 452 9.18 9.50 -20.98
C SER A 452 9.08 7.97 -21.09
N GLY A 453 7.92 7.39 -20.75
CA GLY A 453 7.74 5.94 -20.68
C GLY A 453 8.55 5.28 -19.57
N GLU A 454 8.96 6.06 -18.56
CA GLU A 454 9.49 5.54 -17.31
C GLU A 454 8.35 4.96 -16.47
N ILE A 455 8.60 3.82 -15.81
CA ILE A 455 7.66 3.16 -14.90
C ILE A 455 8.40 2.91 -13.58
N TRP A 456 7.79 3.30 -12.47
CA TRP A 456 8.34 3.22 -11.12
C TRP A 456 7.48 2.36 -10.20
N LEU A 457 8.15 1.73 -9.24
CA LEU A 457 7.56 1.04 -8.11
C LEU A 457 8.08 1.68 -6.82
N LEU A 458 7.17 2.00 -5.89
CA LEU A 458 7.48 2.75 -4.66
C LEU A 458 6.66 2.23 -3.48
N GLN A 459 7.32 1.91 -2.36
CA GLN A 459 6.63 1.46 -1.15
C GLN A 459 5.69 2.54 -0.60
N THR A 460 4.42 2.19 -0.35
CA THR A 460 3.40 3.15 0.12
C THR A 460 3.69 3.71 1.50
N THR A 461 4.43 2.95 2.32
CA THR A 461 4.95 3.34 3.65
C THR A 461 5.85 4.59 3.61
N LEU A 462 6.42 4.94 2.45
CA LEU A 462 7.27 6.12 2.27
C LEU A 462 6.45 7.37 1.88
N LEU A 463 5.23 7.21 1.40
CA LEU A 463 4.34 8.29 0.92
C LEU A 463 3.52 8.89 2.09
N MET A 464 4.23 9.44 3.08
CA MET A 464 3.64 9.95 4.32
C MET A 464 2.96 11.33 4.10
N PRO A 465 1.84 11.65 4.80
CA PRO A 465 1.02 12.83 4.48
C PRO A 465 1.71 14.19 4.68
N ASP A 466 2.76 14.24 5.51
CA ASP A 466 3.54 15.42 5.83
C ASP A 466 4.94 15.44 5.17
N GLN A 467 5.23 14.49 4.27
CA GLN A 467 6.51 14.39 3.56
C GLN A 467 6.33 14.22 2.04
N THR A 468 6.82 15.18 1.27
CA THR A 468 6.95 15.07 -0.19
C THR A 468 8.29 14.42 -0.56
N ILE A 469 8.26 13.32 -1.33
CA ILE A 469 9.43 12.77 -2.01
C ILE A 469 9.67 13.53 -3.32
N ASN A 470 10.88 14.07 -3.55
CA ASN A 470 11.26 14.58 -4.88
C ASN A 470 11.95 13.47 -5.68
N LEU A 471 11.35 13.02 -6.79
CA LEU A 471 11.89 11.95 -7.63
C LEU A 471 13.25 12.30 -8.28
N ASP A 472 13.53 13.59 -8.44
CA ASP A 472 14.78 14.06 -9.08
C ASP A 472 16.00 13.96 -8.14
N ASP A 473 15.80 13.81 -6.83
CA ASP A 473 16.86 13.70 -5.81
C ASP A 473 17.18 12.24 -5.42
N ILE A 474 16.59 11.25 -6.11
CA ILE A 474 16.59 9.82 -5.71
C ILE A 474 17.96 9.12 -5.78
N GLU A 475 18.99 9.72 -6.39
CA GLU A 475 20.39 9.21 -6.26
C GLU A 475 20.88 9.14 -4.79
N GLY A 476 20.15 9.74 -3.84
CA GLY A 476 20.39 9.64 -2.39
C GLY A 476 19.48 8.69 -1.60
N LEU A 477 18.51 8.00 -2.22
CA LEU A 477 17.70 6.97 -1.53
C LEU A 477 18.32 5.57 -1.70
N PRO A 478 18.10 4.63 -0.75
CA PRO A 478 18.52 3.25 -0.93
C PRO A 478 17.70 2.59 -2.06
N GLN A 479 18.34 1.74 -2.87
CA GLN A 479 17.79 1.26 -4.15
C GLN A 479 16.56 0.35 -4.01
N ASN A 480 16.31 -0.17 -2.80
CA ASN A 480 15.16 -1.00 -2.45
C ASN A 480 13.87 -0.20 -2.15
N TRP A 481 13.93 1.13 -2.14
CA TRP A 481 12.76 1.98 -1.83
C TRP A 481 12.01 2.50 -3.06
N VAL A 482 12.74 2.81 -4.15
CA VAL A 482 12.14 3.29 -5.41
C VAL A 482 12.84 2.62 -6.60
N THR A 483 12.13 1.77 -7.32
CA THR A 483 12.70 1.00 -8.43
C THR A 483 12.14 1.48 -9.77
N LEU A 484 13.01 1.96 -10.64
CA LEU A 484 12.69 2.19 -12.06
C LEU A 484 12.58 0.82 -12.76
N LEU A 485 11.35 0.35 -12.97
CA LEU A 485 11.08 -0.96 -13.56
C LEU A 485 11.47 -1.02 -15.05
N ALA A 486 11.31 0.09 -15.77
CA ALA A 486 11.72 0.24 -17.16
C ALA A 486 11.81 1.71 -17.58
N SER A 487 12.56 1.97 -18.66
CA SER A 487 12.53 3.22 -19.43
C SER A 487 12.75 2.94 -20.92
N TYR A 488 12.00 3.61 -21.81
CA TYR A 488 11.87 3.20 -23.22
C TYR A 488 12.20 4.32 -24.22
N SER A 489 13.48 4.72 -24.30
CA SER A 489 13.92 5.75 -25.25
C SER A 489 14.10 5.22 -26.68
N GLY A 490 13.15 5.49 -27.59
CA GLY A 490 13.36 5.21 -29.02
C GLY A 490 12.19 5.52 -29.95
N ALA A 491 12.44 6.27 -31.04
CA ALA A 491 11.41 6.73 -31.99
C ALA A 491 10.67 5.63 -32.79
N GLY A 492 11.03 4.35 -32.64
CA GLY A 492 10.29 3.20 -33.15
C GLY A 492 9.51 2.41 -32.07
N LEU A 493 9.66 2.79 -30.80
CA LEU A 493 9.06 2.18 -29.61
C LEU A 493 8.20 3.18 -28.81
N THR A 494 8.13 4.44 -29.23
CA THR A 494 7.26 5.47 -28.62
C THR A 494 5.77 5.28 -28.88
N SER A 495 5.31 4.14 -29.40
CA SER A 495 3.88 3.75 -29.45
C SER A 495 3.44 2.89 -28.25
N TYR A 496 4.37 2.33 -27.49
CA TYR A 496 4.09 1.20 -26.59
C TYR A 496 3.58 1.63 -25.20
N ILE A 497 3.67 2.91 -24.81
CA ILE A 497 3.11 3.45 -23.55
C ILE A 497 2.20 4.66 -23.85
N ARG A 498 1.38 4.58 -24.91
CA ARG A 498 0.44 5.68 -25.31
C ARG A 498 -1.00 5.49 -24.83
N SER A 499 -1.21 4.64 -23.83
CA SER A 499 -2.51 4.28 -23.28
C SER A 499 -2.64 4.63 -21.79
N GLY A 500 -1.54 4.63 -21.03
CA GLY A 500 -1.57 4.92 -19.59
C GLY A 500 -2.32 3.86 -18.78
N VAL A 501 -2.27 2.61 -19.22
CA VAL A 501 -2.98 1.48 -18.61
C VAL A 501 -2.00 0.52 -17.96
N PHE A 502 -2.17 0.34 -16.66
CA PHE A 502 -1.46 -0.63 -15.84
C PHE A 502 -2.51 -1.27 -14.93
N SER A 503 -2.42 -2.58 -14.72
CA SER A 503 -3.11 -3.26 -13.61
C SER A 503 -2.28 -4.43 -13.12
N ALA A 504 -2.39 -4.73 -11.83
CA ALA A 504 -1.63 -5.78 -11.15
C ALA A 504 -2.58 -6.85 -10.63
N THR A 505 -2.69 -7.97 -11.36
CA THR A 505 -3.57 -9.08 -11.00
C THR A 505 -2.88 -10.01 -9.99
N GLN A 506 -3.36 -10.00 -8.74
CA GLN A 506 -2.91 -10.95 -7.71
C GLN A 506 -3.28 -12.39 -8.11
N ILE A 507 -2.28 -13.19 -8.53
CA ILE A 507 -1.96 -14.57 -8.06
C ILE A 507 -0.65 -15.06 -8.74
N SER A 508 0.43 -14.26 -8.69
CA SER A 508 1.81 -14.72 -9.02
C SER A 508 2.90 -13.65 -8.89
N GLY A 509 2.54 -12.37 -9.03
CA GLY A 509 3.51 -11.29 -9.29
C GLY A 509 3.61 -10.91 -10.78
N GLU A 510 2.69 -11.38 -11.61
CA GLU A 510 2.49 -10.91 -13.00
C GLU A 510 1.91 -9.48 -13.03
N VAL A 511 2.37 -8.68 -14.01
CA VAL A 511 1.85 -7.33 -14.28
C VAL A 511 1.39 -7.28 -15.73
N SER A 512 0.07 -7.11 -15.94
CA SER A 512 -0.56 -7.10 -17.26
C SER A 512 -0.25 -5.81 -18.04
N TYR A 513 0.02 -5.95 -19.34
CA TYR A 513 0.17 -4.86 -20.31
C TYR A 513 -0.46 -5.26 -21.65
N PHE A 514 -0.96 -4.28 -22.41
CA PHE A 514 -1.65 -4.51 -23.69
C PHE A 514 -1.33 -3.41 -24.74
N GLU A 515 -1.20 -3.79 -26.02
CA GLU A 515 -0.70 -2.92 -27.09
C GLU A 515 -1.82 -2.18 -27.86
N PRO A 516 -1.64 -0.88 -28.17
CA PRO A 516 -2.40 -0.23 -29.23
C PRO A 516 -1.72 -0.42 -30.62
N PRO A 517 -2.48 -0.63 -31.71
CA PRO A 517 -1.94 -0.56 -33.05
C PRO A 517 -1.57 0.87 -33.42
N LEU A 518 -0.58 1.01 -34.31
CA LEU A 518 0.09 2.27 -34.66
C LEU A 518 -0.88 3.39 -35.09
N PRO A 519 -0.71 4.63 -34.58
CA PRO A 519 -1.50 5.79 -35.02
C PRO A 519 -1.09 6.31 -36.40
N LEU A 520 -2.03 7.02 -37.05
CA LEU A 520 -1.85 7.84 -38.26
C LEU A 520 -1.72 9.33 -37.91
#